data_AF-A0A8J7GVV3-F1
#
_entry.id   AF-A0A8J7GVV3-F1
#
_cell.length_a   1.000
_cell.length_b   1.000
_cell.length_c   1.000
_cell.angle_alpha   90.00
_cell.angle_beta   90.00
_cell.angle_gamma   90.00
#
_symmetry.space_group_name_H-M   'P 1'
#
loop_
_entity.id
_entity.type
_entity.pdbx_description
1 polymer ?
#
loop_
_entity_poly.entity_id
_entity_poly.type
_entity_poly.pdbx_seq_one_letter_code
_entity_poly.pdbx_strand_id
1 'polypeptide(L)' 'MRNTPIPLDTAAYRASLACSLYEVILDKANDEKSSPVLIDLISLVCDINFEVSRSLEAMMEGKHHG' A
#
# COMPACT_ATOMS: atom_id res chain seq x y z
N MET A 1 -8.39 -13.76 13.74
CA MET A 1 -8.42 -12.34 14.15
C MET A 1 -9.82 -11.80 13.91
N ARG A 2 -10.41 -11.03 14.83
CA ARG A 2 -11.67 -10.31 14.52
C ARG A 2 -11.31 -9.15 13.60
N ASN A 3 -11.76 -9.21 12.34
CA ASN A 3 -11.66 -8.09 11.41
C ASN A 3 -12.75 -7.08 11.75
N THR A 4 -12.51 -6.24 12.76
CA THR A 4 -13.37 -5.09 13.01
C THR A 4 -13.19 -4.13 11.83
N PRO A 5 -14.28 -3.72 11.13
CA PRO A 5 -14.17 -2.75 10.06
C PRO A 5 -13.49 -1.49 10.54
N ILE A 6 -12.57 -0.96 9.74
CA ILE A 6 -11.93 0.34 9.98
C ILE A 6 -12.65 1.43 9.17
N PRO A 7 -12.62 2.69 9.60
CA PRO A 7 -13.14 3.80 8.80
C PRO A 7 -12.44 3.91 7.45
N LEU A 8 -13.17 4.34 6.42
CA LEU A 8 -12.64 4.48 5.05
C LEU A 8 -11.39 5.37 5.02
N ASP A 9 -11.43 6.53 5.68
CA ASP A 9 -10.30 7.47 5.72
C ASP A 9 -9.07 6.84 6.41
N THR A 10 -9.30 5.99 7.42
CA THR A 10 -8.23 5.24 8.08
C THR A 10 -7.64 4.17 7.16
N ALA A 11 -8.48 3.50 6.37
CA ALA A 11 -8.02 2.53 5.38
C ALA A 11 -7.16 3.21 4.31
N ALA A 12 -7.65 4.32 3.74
CA ALA A 12 -6.93 5.08 2.71
C ALA A 12 -5.60 5.63 3.23
N TYR A 13 -5.60 6.23 4.42
CA TYR A 13 -4.37 6.72 5.05
C TYR A 13 -3.35 5.60 5.27
N ARG A 14 -3.79 4.43 5.74
CA ARG A 14 -2.89 3.27 5.95
C ARG A 14 -2.35 2.70 4.64
N ALA A 15 -3.19 2.61 3.61
CA ALA A 15 -2.77 2.15 2.29
C ALA A 15 -1.73 3.11 1.67
N SER A 16 -1.97 4.41 1.75
CA SER A 16 -1.01 5.44 1.32
C SER A 16 0.31 5.37 2.10
N LEU A 17 0.25 5.21 3.43
CA LEU A 17 1.44 5.06 4.27
C LEU A 17 2.23 3.78 3.90
N ALA A 18 1.54 2.70 3.60
CA ALA A 18 2.17 1.47 3.15
C ALA A 18 2.89 1.66 1.80
N CYS A 19 2.34 2.43 0.86
CA CYS A 19 3.04 2.77 -0.40
C CYS A 19 4.40 3.42 -0.11
N SER A 20 4.42 4.47 0.73
CA SER A 20 5.68 5.15 1.08
C SER A 20 6.67 4.24 1.82
N LEU A 21 6.17 3.35 2.70
CA LEU A 21 7.03 2.40 3.39
C LEU A 21 7.65 1.37 2.45
N TYR A 22 6.88 0.90 1.46
CA TYR A 22 7.37 -0.06 0.48
C TYR A 22 8.51 0.51 -0.39
N GLU A 23 8.43 1.78 -0.78
CA GLU A 23 9.52 2.47 -1.48
C GLU A 23 10.82 2.42 -0.66
N VAL A 24 10.75 2.74 0.63
CA VAL A 24 11.92 2.69 1.53
C VAL A 24 12.44 1.25 1.69
N ILE A 25 11.55 0.27 1.81
CA ILE A 25 11.94 -1.15 1.91
C ILE A 25 12.64 -1.61 0.64
N LEU A 26 12.12 -1.22 -0.53
CA LEU A 26 12.70 -1.59 -1.82
C LEU A 26 14.09 -0.98 -2.00
N ASP A 27 14.26 0.30 -1.66
CA ASP A 27 15.57 0.96 -1.66
C ASP A 27 16.57 0.24 -0.74
N LYS A 28 16.15 -0.07 0.49
CA LYS A 28 16.98 -0.82 1.44
C LYS A 28 17.34 -2.22 0.95
N ALA A 29 16.38 -2.93 0.36
CA ALA A 29 16.60 -4.27 -0.15
C ALA A 29 17.60 -4.26 -1.33
N ASN A 30 17.54 -3.24 -2.18
CA ASN A 30 18.51 -3.01 -3.25
C ASN A 30 19.90 -2.68 -2.70
N ASP A 31 20.00 -1.76 -1.73
CA ASP A 31 21.25 -1.39 -1.06
C ASP A 31 21.94 -2.61 -0.41
N GLU A 32 21.15 -3.48 0.22
CA GLU A 32 21.63 -4.71 0.86
C GLU A 32 21.92 -5.85 -0.12
N LYS A 33 21.73 -5.63 -1.43
CA LYS A 33 21.87 -6.64 -2.49
C LYS A 33 21.07 -7.91 -2.18
N SER A 34 19.83 -7.69 -1.74
CA SER A 34 18.87 -8.76 -1.46
C SER A 34 18.67 -9.66 -2.68
N SER A 35 18.24 -10.91 -2.42
CA SER A 35 17.92 -11.86 -3.49
C SER A 35 16.91 -11.25 -4.47
N PRO A 36 17.08 -11.44 -5.80
CA PRO A 36 16.11 -10.98 -6.80
C PRO A 36 14.68 -11.44 -6.49
N VAL A 37 14.53 -12.68 -5.99
CA VAL A 37 13.22 -13.22 -5.60
C VAL A 37 12.57 -12.39 -4.49
N LEU A 38 13.35 -11.87 -3.54
CA LEU A 38 12.81 -11.01 -2.48
C LEU A 38 12.37 -9.65 -3.03
N ILE A 39 13.14 -9.08 -3.95
CA ILE A 39 12.79 -7.82 -4.64
C ILE A 39 11.49 -7.98 -5.44
N ASP A 40 11.33 -9.08 -6.14
CA ASP A 40 10.11 -9.39 -6.90
C ASP A 40 8.89 -9.54 -5.98
N LEU A 41 9.06 -10.21 -4.83
CA LEU A 41 8.00 -10.35 -3.84
C LEU A 41 7.62 -9.02 -3.20
N ILE A 42 8.60 -8.16 -2.90
CA ILE A 42 8.32 -6.80 -2.39
C ILE A 42 7.52 -6.03 -3.44
N SER A 43 7.98 -6.02 -4.69
CA SER A 43 7.31 -5.33 -5.81
C SER A 43 5.86 -5.79 -5.99
N LEU A 44 5.60 -7.10 -5.92
CA LEU A 44 4.24 -7.65 -6.04
C LEU A 44 3.32 -7.12 -4.92
N VAL A 45 3.82 -7.02 -3.69
CA VAL A 45 3.03 -6.50 -2.58
C VAL A 45 2.81 -4.98 -2.72
N CYS A 46 3.81 -4.24 -3.25
CA CYS A 46 3.64 -2.82 -3.60
C CYS A 46 2.49 -2.63 -4.58
N ASP A 47 2.45 -3.43 -5.65
CA ASP A 47 1.43 -3.33 -6.70
C ASP A 47 0.02 -3.57 -6.14
N ILE A 48 -0.14 -4.61 -5.31
CA ILE A 48 -1.41 -4.91 -4.64
C ILE A 48 -1.84 -3.76 -3.72
N ASN A 49 -0.91 -3.23 -2.92
CA ASN A 49 -1.23 -2.11 -2.03
C ASN A 49 -1.58 -0.83 -2.80
N PHE A 50 -0.92 -0.58 -3.93
CA PHE A 50 -1.20 0.56 -4.79
C PHE A 50 -2.61 0.47 -5.40
N GLU A 51 -3.01 -0.72 -5.89
CA GLU A 51 -4.37 -0.95 -6.40
C GLU A 51 -5.43 -0.69 -5.32
N VAL A 52 -5.17 -1.15 -4.09
CA VAL A 52 -6.05 -0.89 -2.94
C VAL A 52 -6.08 0.60 -2.58
N SER A 53 -4.94 1.28 -2.52
CA SER A 53 -4.87 2.73 -2.23
C SER A 53 -5.68 3.53 -3.25
N ARG A 54 -5.48 3.28 -4.54
CA ARG A 54 -6.23 3.94 -5.62
C ARG A 54 -7.73 3.69 -5.54
N SER A 55 -8.12 2.45 -5.22
CA SER A 55 -9.53 2.12 -5.06
C SER A 55 -10.16 2.86 -3.88
N LEU A 56 -9.43 2.99 -2.77
CA LEU A 56 -9.86 3.74 -1.59
C LEU A 56 -9.96 5.24 -1.87
N GLU A 57 -8.98 5.81 -2.57
CA GLU A 57 -8.96 7.21 -3.01
C GLU A 57 -10.17 7.54 -3.88
N ALA A 58 -10.46 6.71 -4.89
CA ALA A 58 -11.63 6.89 -5.75
C ALA A 58 -12.95 6.85 -4.96
N MET A 59 -13.05 6.00 -3.93
CA MET A 59 -14.22 5.97 -3.04
C MET A 59 -14.34 7.22 -2.17
N MET A 60 -13.21 7.81 -1.75
CA MET A 60 -13.21 9.05 -0.97
C MET A 60 -13.63 10.25 -1.82
N GLU A 61 -13.13 10.35 -3.05
CA GLU A 61 -13.50 11.43 -4.00
C GLU A 61 -14.99 11.40 -4.37
N GLY A 62 -15.55 10.20 -4.55
CA GLY A 62 -16.99 10.00 -4.77
C GLY A 62 -17.86 10.41 -3.58
N LYS A 63 -17.31 10.45 -2.37
CA LYS A 63 -18.00 10.86 -1.14
C LYS A 63 -18.13 12.37 -0.97
N HIS A 64 -17.32 13.16 -1.69
CA HIS A 64 -17.33 14.63 -1.64
C HIS A 64 -18.34 15.28 -2.62
N HIS A 65 -18.97 14.49 -3.49
CA HIS A 65 -19.90 14.97 -4.52
C HIS A 65 -21.36 14.48 -4.34
N GLY A 66 -21.69 13.89 -3.18
CA GLY A 66 -23.02 13.34 -2.86
C GLY A 66 -23.72 14.08 -1.72
#